data_AF-A0A7X8H058-F1
#
_entry.id   AF-A0A7X8H058-F1
#
_cell.length_a   1.000
_cell.length_b   1.000
_cell.length_c   1.000
_cell.angle_alpha   90.00
_cell.angle_beta   90.00
_cell.angle_gamma   90.00
#
_symmetry.space_group_name_H-M   'P 1'
#
loop_
_entity.id
_entity.type
_entity.pdbx_description
1 polymer ?
#
loop_
_entity_poly.entity_id
_entity_poly.type
_entity_poly.pdbx_seq_one_letter_code
_entity_poly.pdbx_strand_id
1 'polypeptide(L)' 'MDYKDIAKSVVENLGGTENINSVAHCATRLRVMVKDEQKINKEKMENVDKVMGAFFNSGQY' A
#
# COMPACT_ATOMS: atom_id res chain seq x y z
N MET A 1 -14.97 3.42 -12.06
CA MET A 1 -13.94 3.24 -11.00
C MET A 1 -13.07 4.48 -10.99
N ASP A 2 -13.17 5.28 -9.94
CA ASP A 2 -12.31 6.44 -9.74
C ASP A 2 -11.00 5.97 -9.08
N TYR A 3 -9.86 6.27 -9.69
CA TYR A 3 -8.54 5.97 -9.12
C TYR A 3 -8.33 6.63 -7.76
N LYS A 4 -9.04 7.73 -7.49
CA LYS A 4 -9.02 8.41 -6.20
C LYS A 4 -9.63 7.57 -5.09
N ASP A 5 -10.71 6.85 -5.36
CA ASP A 5 -11.35 5.96 -4.37
C ASP A 5 -10.50 4.73 -4.09
N ILE A 6 -9.87 4.18 -5.14
CA ILE A 6 -8.90 3.09 -4.99
C ILE A 6 -7.72 3.57 -4.14
N ALA A 7 -7.15 4.73 -4.45
CA ALA A 7 -6.01 5.27 -3.69
C ALA A 7 -6.36 5.53 -2.21
N LYS A 8 -7.55 6.05 -1.92
CA LYS A 8 -8.03 6.23 -0.54
C LYS A 8 -8.15 4.89 0.19
N SER A 9 -8.81 3.92 -0.44
CA SER A 9 -8.95 2.58 0.14
C SER A 9 -7.58 1.93 0.41
N VAL A 10 -6.61 2.11 -0.51
CA VAL A 10 -5.23 1.64 -0.31
C VAL A 10 -4.60 2.34 0.91
N VAL A 11 -4.66 3.67 1.01
CA VAL A 11 -4.07 4.38 2.15
C VAL A 11 -4.71 3.96 3.47
N GLU A 12 -6.03 3.80 3.53
CA GLU A 12 -6.75 3.34 4.71
C GLU A 12 -6.31 1.93 5.13
N ASN A 13 -6.24 0.99 4.18
CA ASN A 13 -5.82 -0.38 4.46
C ASN A 13 -4.32 -0.53 4.76
N LEU A 14 -3.49 0.48 4.45
CA LEU A 14 -2.10 0.54 4.90
C LEU A 14 -1.96 1.01 6.36
N GLY A 15 -3.04 1.29 7.08
CA GLY A 15 -2.99 1.84 8.42
C GLY A 15 -2.88 3.36 8.46
N GLY A 16 -3.35 4.02 7.40
CA GLY A 16 -3.43 5.48 7.30
C GLY A 16 -2.15 6.16 6.80
N THR A 17 -2.24 7.46 6.54
CA THR A 17 -1.10 8.27 6.09
C THR A 17 0.01 8.35 7.14
N GLU A 18 -0.33 8.23 8.42
CA GLU A 18 0.60 8.18 9.54
C GLU A 18 1.52 6.96 9.50
N ASN A 19 1.07 5.87 8.88
CA ASN A 19 1.85 4.64 8.73
C ASN A 19 2.70 4.63 7.44
N ILE A 20 2.54 5.62 6.56
CA ILE A 20 3.32 5.73 5.32
C ILE A 20 4.56 6.61 5.58
N ASN A 21 5.73 6.08 5.23
CA ASN A 21 6.99 6.84 5.23
C ASN A 21 7.23 7.54 3.90
N SER A 22 7.04 6.83 2.80
CA SER A 22 7.27 7.37 1.47
C SER A 22 6.53 6.56 0.39
N VAL A 23 6.34 7.20 -0.77
CA VAL A 23 5.70 6.60 -1.93
C VAL A 23 6.59 6.84 -3.15
N ALA A 24 6.84 5.80 -3.92
CA ALA A 24 7.57 5.86 -5.17
C ALA A 24 6.78 5.12 -6.26
N HIS A 25 6.96 5.49 -7.52
CA HIS A 25 6.33 4.79 -8.64
C HIS A 25 7.30 4.63 -9.80
N CYS A 26 7.11 3.58 -10.58
CA CYS A 26 7.72 3.40 -11.90
C CYS A 26 6.62 3.25 -12.96
N ALA A 27 6.99 2.89 -14.19
CA ALA A 27 6.03 2.76 -15.29
C ALA A 27 4.87 1.78 -15.02
N THR A 28 5.07 0.77 -14.17
CA THR A 28 4.09 -0.31 -13.96
C THR A 28 3.80 -0.65 -12.50
N ARG A 29 4.48 -0.02 -11.53
CA ARG A 29 4.33 -0.36 -10.10
C ARG A 29 4.34 0.88 -9.22
N LEU A 30 3.45 0.88 -8.23
CA LEU A 30 3.46 1.77 -7.09
C LEU A 30 4.15 1.06 -5.92
N ARG A 31 5.09 1.71 -5.26
CA ARG A 31 5.82 1.22 -4.08
C ARG A 31 5.49 2.13 -2.91
N VAL A 32 5.00 1.55 -1.82
CA VAL A 32 4.71 2.29 -0.59
C VAL A 32 5.56 1.73 0.54
N MET A 33 6.37 2.59 1.15
CA MET A 33 7.17 2.26 2.31
C MET A 33 6.36 2.60 3.55
N VAL A 34 6.18 1.63 4.45
CA VAL A 34 5.40 1.81 5.69
C VAL A 34 6.26 1.68 6.94
N LYS A 35 5.80 2.26 8.04
CA LYS A 35 6.48 2.24 9.35
C LYS A 35 6.25 0.93 10.10
N ASP A 36 5.02 0.44 10.06
CA ASP A 36 4.58 -0.72 10.82
C ASP A 36 3.70 -1.64 9.95
N GLU A 37 4.21 -2.83 9.69
CA GLU A 37 3.52 -3.88 8.94
C GLU A 37 2.28 -4.41 9.68
N GLN A 38 2.27 -4.39 11.01
CA GLN A 38 1.16 -4.93 11.80
C GLN A 38 -0.12 -4.12 11.65
N LYS A 39 0.00 -2.85 11.19
CA LYS A 39 -1.13 -1.97 10.92
C LYS A 39 -1.75 -2.18 9.53
N ILE A 40 -1.14 -3.02 8.69
CA ILE A 40 -1.62 -3.26 7.34
C ILE A 40 -2.69 -4.34 7.34
N ASN A 41 -3.84 -4.04 6.75
CA ASN A 41 -4.91 -5.00 6.54
C ASN A 41 -4.64 -5.85 5.29
N LYS A 42 -3.86 -6.91 5.44
CA LYS A 42 -3.42 -7.79 4.35
C LYS A 42 -4.58 -8.47 3.63
N GLU A 43 -5.58 -8.97 4.36
CA GLU A 43 -6.76 -9.63 3.78
C GLU A 43 -7.54 -8.69 2.86
N LYS A 44 -7.74 -7.44 3.28
CA LYS A 44 -8.43 -6.46 2.44
C LYS A 44 -7.59 -6.03 1.25
N MET A 45 -6.26 -5.92 1.42
CA MET A 45 -5.33 -5.55 0.36
C MET A 45 -5.27 -6.55 -0.79
N GLU A 46 -5.38 -7.85 -0.51
CA GLU A 46 -5.47 -8.89 -1.54
C GLU A 46 -6.76 -8.79 -2.38
N ASN A 47 -7.80 -8.17 -1.81
CA ASN A 47 -9.09 -7.98 -2.46
C ASN A 47 -9.24 -6.61 -3.14
N VAL A 48 -8.27 -5.70 -3.00
CA VAL A 48 -8.31 -4.42 -3.73
C VAL A 48 -7.96 -4.68 -5.19
N ASP A 49 -8.96 -4.51 -6.05
CA ASP A 49 -8.84 -4.64 -7.50
C ASP A 49 -7.62 -3.83 -8.01
N LYS A 50 -6.64 -4.52 -8.60
CA LYS A 50 -5.33 -4.02 -9.12
C LYS A 50 -4.15 -3.93 -8.13
N VAL A 51 -4.28 -4.29 -6.85
CA VAL A 51 -3.12 -4.39 -5.95
C VAL A 51 -2.49 -5.78 -6.09
N MET A 52 -1.37 -5.89 -6.82
CA MET A 52 -0.67 -7.18 -7.03
C MET A 52 0.17 -7.64 -5.81
N GLY A 53 -0.32 -7.40 -4.59
CA GLY A 53 0.31 -7.87 -3.35
C GLY A 53 1.21 -6.82 -2.68
N ALA A 54 1.13 -6.76 -1.35
CA ALA A 54 2.04 -6.00 -0.51
C ALA A 54 3.32 -6.83 -0.27
N PHE A 55 4.37 -6.56 -1.04
CA PHE A 55 5.67 -7.21 -0.85
C PHE A 55 6.43 -6.53 0.28
N PHE A 56 6.49 -7.19 1.43
CA PHE A 56 7.39 -6.79 2.52
C PHE A 56 8.77 -7.33 2.23
N ASN A 57 9.64 -6.43 1.76
CA ASN A 57 11.05 -6.72 1.71
C ASN A 57 11.64 -6.30 3.06
N SER A 58 11.98 -7.28 3.89
CA SER A 58 12.55 -7.11 5.23
C SER A 58 13.90 -6.39 5.18
N GLY A 59 13.89 -5.08 4.96
CA GLY A 59 15.08 -4.22 4.97
C GLY A 59 15.71 -3.93 3.60
N GLN A 60 14.94 -3.75 2.52
CA GLN A 60 15.53 -3.09 1.35
C GLN A 60 15.56 -1.57 1.56
N TYR A 61 16.79 -1.07 1.73
CA TYR A 61 17.22 0.33 1.89
C TYR A 61 16.51 1.31 0.95
#